data_AF-A0A6G4AQM5-F1
#
_entry.id   AF-A0A6G4AQM5-F1
#
_cell.length_a   1.000
_cell.length_b   1.000
_cell.length_c   1.000
_cell.angle_alpha   90.00
_cell.angle_beta   90.00
_cell.angle_gamma   90.00
#
_symmetry.space_group_name_H-M   'P 1'
#
loop_
_entity.id
_entity.type
_entity.pdbx_description
1 polymer ?
#
loop_
_entity_poly.entity_id
_entity_poly.type
_entity_poly.pdbx_seq_one_letter_code
_entity_poly.pdbx_strand_id
1 'polypeptide(L)'
;MKPALAVAGLIAPREEGANWGWEDSREKMHHRWRHTYASVQLAAGEDPVSLSHWMGHASPDITLKIYAHFMPDRGMRGRTAVDNWLEAVNLPAPAVDLASVEPLAFEEFAPLILPVADYPLKVLVQAARFGGTWVVGALMPPVVPLLGEIRTEPSGEPDRALAAGVAWVRQHCERVGLAVVCVENLNGQHPASVRPYQGFARVTVAAARAMRELPPKLPENSLAR
;
A
#
# COMPACT_ATOMS: atom_id res chain seq x y z
N MET A 1 -45.46 -21.71 -3.20
CA MET A 1 -44.19 -21.59 -3.94
C MET A 1 -43.79 -22.88 -4.67
N LYS A 2 -43.96 -24.08 -4.09
CA LYS A 2 -43.63 -25.35 -4.76
C LYS A 2 -44.30 -25.58 -6.13
N PRO A 3 -45.56 -25.17 -6.38
CA PRO A 3 -46.16 -25.26 -7.71
C PRO A 3 -45.40 -24.47 -8.79
N ALA A 4 -44.88 -23.29 -8.46
CA ALA A 4 -44.10 -22.48 -9.42
C ALA A 4 -42.73 -23.10 -9.74
N LEU A 5 -42.10 -23.78 -8.78
CA LEU A 5 -40.84 -24.51 -8.99
C LEU A 5 -41.04 -25.75 -9.88
N ALA A 6 -42.17 -26.44 -9.74
CA ALA A 6 -42.52 -27.57 -10.60
C ALA A 6 -42.82 -27.11 -12.04
N VAL A 7 -43.55 -26.00 -12.21
CA VAL A 7 -43.77 -25.37 -13.52
C VAL A 7 -42.45 -24.94 -14.17
N ALA A 8 -41.49 -24.45 -13.38
CA ALA A 8 -40.16 -24.10 -13.85
C ALA A 8 -39.22 -25.31 -14.08
N GLY A 9 -39.68 -26.55 -13.84
CA GLY A 9 -38.88 -27.77 -14.03
C GLY A 9 -37.76 -27.97 -13.01
N LEU A 10 -37.74 -27.23 -11.90
CA LEU A 10 -36.69 -27.30 -10.88
C LEU A 10 -36.92 -28.45 -9.87
N ILE A 11 -38.17 -28.93 -9.76
CA ILE A 11 -38.57 -30.10 -8.98
C ILE A 11 -39.62 -30.91 -9.74
N ALA A 12 -39.73 -32.19 -9.43
CA ALA A 12 -40.76 -33.07 -9.96
C ALA A 12 -42.17 -32.56 -9.61
N PRO A 13 -43.13 -32.68 -10.54
CA PRO A 13 -44.53 -32.36 -10.26
C PRO A 13 -45.11 -33.32 -9.22
N ARG A 14 -46.01 -32.82 -8.38
CA ARG A 14 -46.71 -33.63 -7.39
C ARG A 14 -47.71 -34.56 -8.09
N GLU A 15 -47.82 -35.80 -7.62
CA GLU A 15 -48.86 -36.74 -8.04
C GLU A 15 -50.27 -36.18 -7.79
N GLU A 16 -51.18 -36.47 -8.73
CA GLU A 16 -52.57 -36.03 -8.67
C GLU A 16 -53.30 -36.66 -7.47
N GLY A 17 -53.94 -35.83 -6.65
CA GLY A 17 -54.70 -36.27 -5.47
C GLY A 17 -53.90 -36.40 -4.16
N ALA A 18 -52.57 -36.29 -4.18
CA ALA A 18 -51.76 -36.40 -2.97
C ALA A 18 -51.70 -35.07 -2.18
N ASN A 19 -52.06 -35.08 -0.88
CA ASN A 19 -51.98 -33.88 -0.02
C ASN A 19 -50.58 -33.60 0.56
N TRP A 20 -49.62 -34.51 0.35
CA TRP A 20 -48.23 -34.43 0.82
C TRP A 20 -47.30 -35.08 -0.23
N GLY A 21 -45.96 -34.95 -0.10
CA GLY A 21 -45.01 -35.66 -0.99
C GLY A 21 -44.35 -34.85 -2.11
N TRP A 22 -44.27 -33.52 -2.01
CA TRP A 22 -43.41 -32.73 -2.92
C TRP A 22 -41.93 -33.10 -2.75
N GLU A 23 -41.18 -33.17 -3.86
CA GLU A 23 -39.72 -33.33 -3.84
C GLU A 23 -39.06 -32.28 -2.94
N ASP A 24 -37.98 -32.67 -2.23
CA ASP A 24 -37.27 -31.74 -1.37
C ASP A 24 -36.66 -30.62 -2.22
N SER A 25 -37.10 -29.40 -1.90
CA SER A 25 -36.81 -28.17 -2.63
C SER A 25 -36.15 -27.15 -1.72
N ARG A 26 -35.75 -27.51 -0.50
CA ARG A 26 -35.11 -26.59 0.44
C ARG A 26 -33.88 -25.91 -0.16
N GLU A 27 -33.09 -26.65 -0.93
CA GLU A 27 -31.93 -26.12 -1.65
C GLU A 27 -32.29 -25.15 -2.78
N LYS A 28 -33.49 -25.29 -3.35
CA LYS A 28 -33.99 -24.52 -4.50
C LYS A 28 -34.97 -23.40 -4.09
N MET A 29 -35.10 -23.16 -2.78
CA MET A 29 -36.01 -22.16 -2.22
C MET A 29 -35.34 -20.79 -2.06
N HIS A 30 -36.17 -19.74 -2.06
CA HIS A 30 -35.73 -18.33 -2.05
C HIS A 30 -34.92 -17.95 -0.80
N HIS A 31 -35.04 -18.74 0.29
CA HIS A 31 -34.20 -18.59 1.47
C HIS A 31 -32.71 -18.74 1.15
N ARG A 32 -32.32 -19.56 0.18
CA ARG A 32 -30.90 -19.68 -0.22
C ARG A 32 -30.36 -18.37 -0.77
N TRP A 33 -31.17 -17.60 -1.47
CA TRP A 33 -30.75 -16.32 -2.05
C TRP A 33 -30.53 -15.28 -0.96
N ARG A 34 -31.40 -15.28 0.05
CA ARG A 34 -31.23 -14.47 1.26
C ARG A 34 -29.96 -14.84 2.02
N HIS A 35 -29.63 -16.14 2.09
CA HIS A 35 -28.33 -16.61 2.60
C HIS A 35 -27.16 -16.12 1.77
N THR A 36 -27.20 -16.30 0.45
CA THR A 36 -26.13 -15.86 -0.45
C THR A 36 -25.89 -14.36 -0.35
N TYR A 37 -26.94 -13.54 -0.37
CA TYR A 37 -26.85 -12.09 -0.23
C TYR A 37 -26.15 -11.69 1.08
N ALA A 38 -26.62 -12.21 2.21
CA ALA A 38 -26.06 -11.87 3.52
C ALA A 38 -24.60 -12.32 3.66
N SER A 39 -24.28 -13.53 3.20
CA SER A 39 -22.92 -14.06 3.26
C SER A 39 -21.94 -13.29 2.38
N VAL A 40 -22.35 -12.86 1.18
CA VAL A 40 -21.51 -12.03 0.30
C VAL A 40 -21.23 -10.66 0.93
N GLN A 41 -22.25 -10.00 1.48
CA GLN A 41 -22.09 -8.71 2.15
C GLN A 41 -21.13 -8.81 3.35
N LEU A 42 -21.32 -9.83 4.20
CA LEU A 42 -20.41 -10.06 5.34
C LEU A 42 -18.99 -10.40 4.88
N ALA A 43 -18.83 -11.19 3.82
CA ALA A 43 -17.51 -11.51 3.26
C ALA A 43 -16.78 -10.26 2.73
N ALA A 44 -17.50 -9.29 2.16
CA ALA A 44 -16.96 -7.98 1.78
C ALA A 44 -16.60 -7.10 3.01
N GLY A 45 -17.11 -7.43 4.19
CA GLY A 45 -16.90 -6.69 5.44
C GLY A 45 -17.90 -5.57 5.65
N GLU A 46 -19.11 -5.71 5.10
CA GLU A 46 -20.24 -4.84 5.39
C GLU A 46 -20.55 -4.83 6.90
N ASP A 47 -21.07 -3.69 7.37
CA ASP A 47 -21.47 -3.53 8.75
C ASP A 47 -22.65 -4.47 9.11
N PRO A 48 -22.52 -5.35 10.12
CA PRO A 48 -23.58 -6.26 10.53
C PRO A 48 -24.88 -5.56 10.95
N VAL A 49 -24.80 -4.32 11.44
CA VAL A 49 -25.99 -3.54 11.86
C VAL A 49 -26.77 -3.08 10.63
N SER A 50 -26.09 -2.49 9.65
CA SER A 50 -26.65 -2.06 8.38
C SER A 50 -27.25 -3.22 7.60
N LEU A 51 -26.53 -4.34 7.51
CA LEU A 51 -27.05 -5.56 6.88
C LEU A 51 -28.28 -6.10 7.62
N SER A 52 -28.26 -6.12 8.95
CA SER A 52 -29.42 -6.51 9.77
C SER A 52 -30.65 -5.67 9.46
N HIS A 53 -30.48 -4.35 9.31
CA HIS A 53 -31.55 -3.43 8.99
C HIS A 53 -32.12 -3.68 7.58
N TRP A 54 -31.28 -3.86 6.56
CA TRP A 54 -31.74 -4.19 5.20
C TRP A 54 -32.48 -5.52 5.13
N MET A 55 -32.09 -6.47 5.97
CA MET A 55 -32.77 -7.76 6.06
C MET A 55 -34.03 -7.71 6.92
N GLY A 56 -34.27 -6.64 7.68
CA GLY A 56 -35.39 -6.52 8.60
C GLY A 56 -35.29 -7.45 9.80
N HIS A 57 -34.08 -7.75 10.29
CA HIS A 57 -33.92 -8.50 11.53
C HIS A 57 -34.03 -7.57 12.74
N ALA A 58 -34.64 -8.10 13.82
CA ALA A 58 -34.82 -7.36 15.07
C ALA A 58 -33.49 -7.05 15.80
N SER A 59 -32.44 -7.82 15.53
CA SER A 59 -31.09 -7.52 16.02
C SER A 59 -29.99 -8.03 15.08
N PRO A 60 -28.81 -7.39 15.10
CA PRO A 60 -27.64 -7.85 14.34
C PRO A 60 -27.16 -9.25 14.72
N ASP A 61 -27.39 -9.67 15.97
CA ASP A 61 -27.04 -11.01 16.45
C ASP A 61 -27.71 -12.11 15.63
N ILE A 62 -28.95 -11.88 15.19
CA ILE A 62 -29.69 -12.80 14.32
C ILE A 62 -28.95 -12.95 12.99
N THR A 63 -28.51 -11.85 12.40
CA THR A 63 -27.74 -11.84 11.14
C THR A 63 -26.43 -12.60 11.30
N LEU A 64 -25.65 -12.30 12.33
CA LEU A 64 -24.35 -12.92 12.54
C LEU A 64 -24.49 -14.42 12.84
N LYS A 65 -25.43 -14.81 13.71
CA LYS A 65 -25.68 -16.22 14.05
C LYS A 65 -26.08 -17.06 12.85
N ILE A 66 -26.77 -16.49 11.87
CA ILE A 66 -27.28 -17.23 10.72
C ILE A 66 -26.29 -17.25 9.55
N TYR A 67 -25.54 -16.17 9.32
CA TYR A 67 -24.78 -15.98 8.07
C TYR A 67 -23.26 -15.90 8.21
N ALA A 68 -22.71 -15.62 9.41
CA ALA A 68 -21.25 -15.40 9.59
C ALA A 68 -20.38 -16.66 9.41
N HIS A 69 -21.01 -17.85 9.32
CA HIS A 69 -20.29 -19.10 9.11
C HIS A 69 -19.61 -19.16 7.72
N PHE A 70 -20.11 -18.40 6.74
CA PHE A 70 -19.61 -18.33 5.37
C PHE A 70 -18.75 -17.07 5.15
N MET A 71 -17.68 -16.92 5.93
CA MET A 71 -16.67 -15.88 5.73
C MET A 71 -15.36 -16.56 5.31
N PRO A 72 -14.97 -16.52 4.02
CA PRO A 72 -13.64 -16.97 3.61
C PRO A 72 -12.56 -16.12 4.30
N ASP A 73 -11.37 -16.69 4.50
CA ASP A 73 -10.21 -16.03 5.11
C ASP A 73 -10.38 -15.54 6.56
N ARG A 74 -11.18 -16.26 7.37
CA ARG A 74 -11.38 -15.95 8.80
C ARG A 74 -10.05 -15.72 9.52
N GLY A 75 -9.82 -14.47 9.95
CA GLY A 75 -8.67 -14.06 10.75
C GLY A 75 -7.63 -13.21 10.01
N MET A 76 -7.45 -13.38 8.70
CA MET A 76 -6.44 -12.62 7.94
C MET A 76 -6.79 -11.14 7.86
N ARG A 77 -8.04 -10.80 7.53
CA ARG A 77 -8.51 -9.41 7.50
C ARG A 77 -8.39 -8.70 8.85
N GLY A 78 -8.72 -9.40 9.93
CA GLY A 78 -8.61 -8.87 11.30
C GLY A 78 -7.15 -8.63 11.68
N ARG A 79 -6.26 -9.57 11.34
CA ARG A 79 -4.81 -9.40 11.53
C ARG A 79 -4.28 -8.21 10.74
N THR A 80 -4.56 -8.12 9.44
CA THR A 80 -4.14 -6.99 8.60
C THR A 80 -4.64 -5.66 9.13
N ALA A 81 -5.88 -5.59 9.64
CA ALA A 81 -6.41 -4.37 10.23
C ALA A 81 -5.64 -3.95 11.49
N VAL A 82 -5.28 -4.91 12.35
CA VAL A 82 -4.45 -4.64 13.55
C VAL A 82 -3.03 -4.26 13.16
N ASP A 83 -2.42 -4.96 12.21
CA ASP A 83 -1.09 -4.66 11.69
C ASP A 83 -1.05 -3.21 11.16
N ASN A 84 -2.00 -2.82 10.31
CA ASN A 84 -2.13 -1.46 9.79
C ASN A 84 -2.34 -0.42 10.91
N TRP A 85 -3.12 -0.73 11.94
CA TRP A 85 -3.35 0.17 13.07
C TRP A 85 -2.08 0.37 13.89
N LEU A 86 -1.34 -0.71 14.17
CA LEU A 86 -0.05 -0.64 14.87
C LEU A 86 1.00 0.11 14.06
N GLU A 87 1.03 -0.06 12.75
CA GLU A 87 1.89 0.71 11.83
C GLU A 87 1.51 2.19 11.80
N ALA A 88 0.22 2.52 11.81
CA ALA A 88 -0.26 3.91 11.85
C ALA A 88 0.07 4.62 13.18
N VAL A 89 0.18 3.89 14.29
CA VAL A 89 0.64 4.42 15.58
C VAL A 89 2.15 4.63 15.58
N ASN A 90 2.88 3.93 14.71
CA ASN A 90 4.32 4.05 14.54
C ASN A 90 4.66 5.08 13.44
N LEU A 91 4.01 6.24 13.46
CA LEU A 91 4.34 7.36 12.57
C LEU A 91 5.86 7.58 12.66
N PRO A 92 6.59 7.45 11.54
CA PRO A 92 8.01 7.71 11.55
C PRO A 92 8.23 9.13 12.10
N ALA A 93 9.23 9.29 12.98
CA ALA A 93 9.65 10.62 13.42
C ALA A 93 9.76 11.54 12.20
N PRO A 94 9.34 12.82 12.31
CA PRO A 94 9.29 13.73 11.17
C PRO A 94 10.62 13.66 10.44
N ALA A 95 10.56 13.21 9.19
CA ALA A 95 11.75 12.89 8.43
C ALA A 95 12.54 14.19 8.21
N VAL A 96 13.81 14.19 8.61
CA VAL A 96 14.68 15.36 8.44
C VAL A 96 14.72 15.74 6.96
N ASP A 97 14.49 17.02 6.65
CA ASP A 97 14.62 17.53 5.28
C ASP A 97 16.09 17.49 4.85
N LEU A 98 16.45 16.46 4.09
CA LEU A 98 17.81 16.23 3.61
C LEU A 98 18.35 17.36 2.73
N ALA A 99 17.47 18.22 2.17
CA ALA A 99 17.91 19.39 1.41
C ALA A 99 18.48 20.52 2.30
N SER A 100 18.14 20.52 3.59
CA SER A 100 18.62 21.48 4.58
C SER A 100 19.86 21.00 5.37
N VAL A 101 20.26 19.74 5.16
CA VAL A 101 21.38 19.11 5.87
C VAL A 101 22.67 19.33 5.08
N GLU A 102 23.72 19.80 5.75
CA GLU A 102 25.05 19.97 5.14
C GLU A 102 25.61 18.60 4.71
N PRO A 103 25.83 18.37 3.41
CA PRO A 103 26.32 17.10 2.91
C PRO A 103 27.74 16.84 3.41
N LEU A 104 28.06 15.57 3.66
CA LEU A 104 29.45 15.16 3.84
C LEU A 104 30.25 15.37 2.56
N ALA A 105 31.53 15.70 2.69
CA ALA A 105 32.44 15.62 1.55
C ALA A 105 32.48 14.18 1.01
N PHE A 106 32.54 14.02 -0.31
CA PHE A 106 32.52 12.70 -0.95
C PHE A 106 33.43 12.63 -2.17
N GLU A 107 33.90 11.41 -2.45
CA GLU A 107 34.61 11.05 -3.67
C GLU A 107 33.73 10.08 -4.47
N GLU A 108 33.64 10.30 -5.78
CA GLU A 108 32.90 9.43 -6.68
C GLU A 108 33.71 8.17 -7.00
N PHE A 109 33.19 7.01 -6.61
CA PHE A 109 33.85 5.72 -6.82
C PHE A 109 33.36 5.04 -8.11
N ALA A 110 32.05 5.10 -8.37
CA ALA A 110 31.45 4.67 -9.62
C ALA A 110 30.53 5.79 -10.14
N PRO A 111 30.70 6.25 -11.40
CA PRO A 111 29.98 7.40 -11.92
C PRO A 111 28.47 7.12 -11.96
N LEU A 112 27.66 8.11 -11.57
CA LEU A 112 26.21 7.98 -11.68
C LEU A 112 25.77 7.90 -13.15
N ILE A 113 24.95 6.91 -13.49
CA ILE A 113 24.32 6.75 -14.80
C ILE A 113 22.81 6.63 -14.61
N LEU A 114 22.09 7.72 -14.85
CA LEU A 114 20.62 7.70 -14.89
C LEU A 114 20.12 7.46 -16.32
N PRO A 115 19.13 6.57 -16.53
CA PRO A 115 18.49 6.47 -17.83
C PRO A 115 17.72 7.77 -18.13
N VAL A 116 17.69 8.17 -19.40
CA VAL A 116 16.81 9.25 -19.83
C VAL A 116 15.43 8.66 -20.07
N ALA A 117 14.41 9.25 -19.44
CA ALA A 117 13.02 8.83 -19.57
C ALA A 117 12.09 10.05 -19.60
N ASP A 118 10.99 9.95 -20.35
CA ASP A 118 9.94 10.97 -20.41
C ASP A 118 8.99 10.95 -19.20
N TYR A 119 9.22 10.03 -18.26
CA TYR A 119 8.46 9.87 -17.03
C TYR A 119 9.37 10.06 -15.81
N PRO A 120 8.82 10.46 -14.65
CA PRO A 120 9.61 10.59 -13.43
C PRO A 120 10.23 9.26 -13.01
N LEU A 121 11.54 9.26 -12.78
CA LEU A 121 12.28 8.10 -12.28
C LEU A 121 12.40 8.18 -10.77
N LYS A 122 12.17 7.03 -10.11
CA LYS A 122 12.36 6.88 -8.67
C LYS A 122 13.72 6.22 -8.42
N VAL A 123 14.64 7.00 -7.89
CA VAL A 123 15.98 6.55 -7.50
C VAL A 123 15.99 6.34 -5.99
N LEU A 124 16.41 5.18 -5.54
CA LEU A 124 16.71 4.93 -4.14
C LEU A 124 18.18 5.27 -3.88
N VAL A 125 18.42 6.17 -2.93
CA VAL A 125 19.74 6.47 -2.39
C VAL A 125 19.90 5.67 -1.11
N GLN A 126 20.84 4.74 -1.09
CA GLN A 126 21.13 3.89 0.06
C GLN A 126 22.53 4.20 0.58
N ALA A 127 22.63 4.52 1.86
CA ALA A 127 23.88 4.74 2.56
C ALA A 127 24.16 3.56 3.51
N ALA A 128 25.37 3.03 3.51
CA ALA A 128 25.83 1.99 4.42
C ALA A 128 27.18 2.41 5.04
N ARG A 129 27.28 2.29 6.37
CA ARG A 129 28.48 2.69 7.11
C ARG A 129 29.40 1.48 7.33
N PHE A 130 30.65 1.62 6.91
CA PHE A 130 31.71 0.64 7.15
C PHE A 130 32.82 1.30 7.96
N GLY A 131 32.89 0.99 9.26
CA GLY A 131 33.76 1.69 10.20
C GLY A 131 33.35 3.16 10.34
N GLY A 132 34.23 4.07 9.93
CA GLY A 132 33.95 5.51 9.95
C GLY A 132 33.25 6.02 8.69
N THR A 133 33.46 5.37 7.55
CA THR A 133 33.11 5.89 6.22
C THR A 133 31.74 5.39 5.76
N TRP A 134 31.00 6.25 5.04
CA TRP A 134 29.77 5.84 4.38
C TRP A 134 30.02 5.54 2.92
N VAL A 135 29.46 4.43 2.46
CA VAL A 135 29.30 4.08 1.05
C VAL A 135 27.86 4.41 0.69
N VAL A 136 27.67 5.27 -0.30
CA VAL A 136 26.34 5.72 -0.72
C VAL A 136 26.13 5.35 -2.18
N GLY A 137 25.11 4.52 -2.44
CA GLY A 137 24.76 4.03 -3.77
C GLY A 137 23.42 4.58 -4.23
N ALA A 138 23.31 4.88 -5.53
CA ALA A 138 22.04 5.14 -6.19
C ALA A 138 21.60 3.87 -6.93
N LEU A 139 20.35 3.46 -6.77
CA LEU A 139 19.79 2.27 -7.40
C LEU A 139 18.33 2.49 -7.80
N MET A 140 17.82 1.74 -8.78
CA MET A 140 16.39 1.74 -9.12
C MET A 140 15.73 0.42 -8.68
N PRO A 141 14.66 0.45 -7.87
CA PRO A 141 13.86 -0.74 -7.56
C PRO A 141 13.04 -1.23 -8.78
N PRO A 142 12.61 -2.51 -8.84
CA PRO A 142 12.82 -3.57 -7.84
C PRO A 142 14.10 -4.40 -8.06
N VAL A 143 14.64 -4.45 -9.28
CA VAL A 143 15.90 -5.13 -9.64
C VAL A 143 16.50 -4.39 -10.84
N VAL A 144 17.37 -3.42 -10.57
CA VAL A 144 18.16 -2.68 -11.57
C VAL A 144 19.56 -2.48 -10.95
N PRO A 145 20.65 -2.51 -11.73
CA PRO A 145 22.00 -2.36 -11.18
C PRO A 145 22.19 -1.07 -10.39
N LEU A 146 23.17 -1.10 -9.48
CA LEU A 146 23.77 0.08 -8.89
C LEU A 146 24.09 1.09 -10.01
N LEU A 147 23.45 2.25 -9.97
CA LEU A 147 23.59 3.31 -10.96
C LEU A 147 24.87 4.11 -10.75
N GLY A 148 25.45 4.03 -9.55
CA GLY A 148 26.71 4.66 -9.18
C GLY A 148 26.96 4.52 -7.67
N GLU A 149 28.15 4.90 -7.24
CA GLU A 149 28.59 4.84 -5.84
C GLU A 149 29.50 6.02 -5.52
N ILE A 150 29.29 6.62 -4.35
CA ILE A 150 30.20 7.58 -3.73
C ILE A 150 30.66 7.07 -2.37
N ARG A 151 31.80 7.58 -1.92
CA ARG A 151 32.33 7.34 -0.56
C ARG A 151 32.51 8.68 0.13
N THR A 152 32.01 8.78 1.36
CA THR A 152 32.07 10.04 2.11
C THR A 152 33.30 10.10 3.01
N GLU A 153 33.59 11.29 3.52
CA GLU A 153 34.43 11.43 4.71
C GLU A 153 33.82 10.67 5.91
N PRO A 154 34.63 10.26 6.91
CA PRO A 154 34.14 9.54 8.07
C PRO A 154 33.14 10.35 8.92
N SER A 155 32.00 9.76 9.28
CA SER A 155 30.98 10.44 10.09
C SER A 155 30.10 9.46 10.88
N GLY A 156 29.59 9.91 12.02
CA GLY A 156 28.57 9.23 12.80
C GLY A 156 27.13 9.50 12.36
N GLU A 157 26.92 10.46 11.46
CA GLU A 157 25.61 11.04 11.17
C GLU A 157 25.02 10.51 9.86
N PRO A 158 23.97 9.67 9.90
CA PRO A 158 23.39 9.05 8.70
C PRO A 158 22.71 10.07 7.77
N ASP A 159 22.06 11.10 8.32
CA ASP A 159 21.36 12.09 7.51
C ASP A 159 22.33 12.94 6.67
N ARG A 160 23.54 13.23 7.18
CA ARG A 160 24.58 13.92 6.40
C ARG A 160 25.15 13.04 5.28
N ALA A 161 25.25 11.74 5.50
CA ALA A 161 25.64 10.79 4.47
C ALA A 161 24.58 10.68 3.35
N LEU A 162 23.30 10.66 3.72
CA LEU A 162 22.21 10.72 2.74
C LEU A 162 22.15 12.08 2.01
N ALA A 163 22.38 13.18 2.72
CA ALA A 163 22.49 14.50 2.11
C ALA A 163 23.59 14.55 1.06
N ALA A 164 24.75 13.91 1.31
CA ALA A 164 25.81 13.74 0.30
C ALA A 164 25.31 12.97 -0.94
N GLY A 165 24.59 11.86 -0.74
CA GLY A 165 23.98 11.12 -1.86
C GLY A 165 22.95 11.93 -2.65
N VAL A 166 22.11 12.72 -1.97
CA VAL A 166 21.13 13.61 -2.61
C VAL A 166 21.84 14.73 -3.39
N ALA A 167 22.87 15.34 -2.81
CA ALA A 167 23.69 16.37 -3.47
C ALA A 167 24.37 15.81 -4.72
N TRP A 168 24.94 14.62 -4.65
CA TRP A 168 25.53 13.91 -5.79
C TRP A 168 24.52 13.65 -6.91
N VAL A 169 23.31 13.16 -6.59
CA VAL A 169 22.24 12.96 -7.59
C VAL A 169 21.81 14.30 -8.21
N ARG A 170 21.67 15.37 -7.41
CA ARG A 170 21.34 16.72 -7.92
C ARG A 170 22.41 17.22 -8.89
N GLN A 171 23.69 17.13 -8.52
CA GLN A 171 24.81 17.54 -9.35
C GLN A 171 24.86 16.76 -10.67
N HIS A 172 24.55 15.46 -10.65
CA HIS A 172 24.44 14.68 -11.89
C HIS A 172 23.26 15.14 -12.75
N CYS A 173 22.08 15.32 -12.15
CA CYS A 173 20.87 15.75 -12.87
C CYS A 173 21.10 17.08 -13.60
N GLU A 174 21.71 18.05 -12.93
CA GLU A 174 22.05 19.36 -13.52
C GLU A 174 22.96 19.23 -14.75
N ARG A 175 23.92 18.29 -14.73
CA ARG A 175 24.82 18.03 -15.87
C ARG A 175 24.11 17.40 -17.06
N VAL A 176 23.08 16.58 -16.82
CA VAL A 176 22.38 15.80 -17.88
C VAL A 176 21.03 16.40 -18.29
N GLY A 177 20.65 17.57 -17.75
CA GLY A 177 19.38 18.23 -18.07
C GLY A 177 18.14 17.63 -17.38
N LEU A 178 18.35 16.88 -16.30
CA LEU A 178 17.29 16.39 -15.41
C LEU A 178 17.17 17.30 -14.19
N ALA A 179 16.09 17.18 -13.43
CA ALA A 179 15.86 17.88 -12.18
C ALA A 179 15.35 16.94 -11.10
N VAL A 180 15.84 17.13 -9.87
CA VAL A 180 15.30 16.48 -8.68
C VAL A 180 14.01 17.20 -8.26
N VAL A 181 12.89 16.50 -8.34
CA VAL A 181 11.54 17.04 -8.07
C VAL A 181 11.14 16.84 -6.60
N CYS A 182 11.50 15.70 -6.02
CA CYS A 182 11.12 15.34 -4.65
C CYS A 182 12.20 14.47 -4.01
N VAL A 183 12.46 14.72 -2.72
CA VAL A 183 13.34 13.92 -1.88
C VAL A 183 12.55 13.50 -0.64
N GLU A 184 12.47 12.20 -0.40
CA GLU A 184 11.84 11.61 0.77
C GLU A 184 12.92 10.93 1.64
N ASN A 185 13.08 11.35 2.89
CA ASN A 185 13.93 10.65 3.85
C ASN A 185 13.17 9.46 4.45
N LEU A 186 13.70 8.25 4.26
CA LEU A 186 13.05 7.01 4.66
C LEU A 186 13.65 6.44 5.97
N ASN A 187 14.63 7.11 6.59
CA ASN A 187 15.26 6.63 7.83
C ASN A 187 14.25 6.33 8.95
N GLY A 188 13.20 7.14 9.04
CA GLY A 188 12.12 6.96 10.02
C GLY A 188 11.34 5.64 9.83
N GLN A 189 11.31 5.08 8.62
CA GLN A 189 10.57 3.87 8.27
C GLN A 189 11.35 2.58 8.60
N HIS A 190 12.63 2.70 8.98
CA HIS A 190 13.48 1.57 9.36
C HIS A 190 13.70 1.50 10.88
N PRO A 191 13.97 0.29 11.43
CA PRO A 191 14.22 0.10 12.87
C PRO A 191 15.32 1.02 13.41
N ALA A 192 15.13 1.56 14.62
CA ALA A 192 16.11 2.45 15.23
C ALA A 192 17.51 1.82 15.39
N SER A 193 17.58 0.48 15.50
CA SER A 193 18.84 -0.27 15.61
C SER A 193 19.71 -0.25 14.35
N VAL A 194 19.11 -0.07 13.16
CA VAL A 194 19.85 -0.07 11.88
C VAL A 194 20.27 1.34 11.44
N ARG A 195 19.58 2.39 11.89
CA ARG A 195 19.82 3.79 11.49
C ARG A 195 21.27 4.28 11.67
N PRO A 196 22.04 3.86 12.69
CA PRO A 196 23.44 4.27 12.83
C PRO A 196 24.38 3.70 11.74
N TYR A 197 23.92 2.67 11.02
CA TYR A 197 24.71 1.91 10.05
C TYR A 197 24.15 1.95 8.64
N GLN A 198 22.87 2.28 8.49
CA GLN A 198 22.17 2.32 7.21
C GLN A 198 21.25 3.53 7.13
N GLY A 199 21.25 4.17 5.97
CA GLY A 199 20.34 5.26 5.63
C GLY A 199 19.64 5.00 4.30
N PHE A 200 18.40 5.46 4.16
CA PHE A 200 17.62 5.33 2.94
C PHE A 200 16.90 6.65 2.60
N ALA A 201 16.98 7.06 1.34
CA ALA A 201 16.20 8.16 0.80
C ALA A 201 15.66 7.79 -0.58
N ARG A 202 14.47 8.30 -0.92
CA ARG A 202 13.92 8.21 -2.27
C ARG A 202 14.02 9.57 -2.94
N VAL A 203 14.58 9.58 -4.14
CA VAL A 203 14.72 10.77 -4.96
C VAL A 203 13.91 10.56 -6.23
N THR A 204 12.99 11.48 -6.51
CA THR A 204 12.25 11.50 -7.78
C THR A 204 12.92 12.50 -8.71
N VAL A 205 13.35 12.04 -9.87
CA VAL A 205 13.96 12.87 -10.91
C VAL A 205 13.07 12.90 -12.14
N ALA A 206 13.00 14.04 -12.82
CA ALA A 206 12.25 14.19 -14.06
C ALA A 206 13.00 15.12 -15.03
N ALA A 207 12.63 15.11 -16.30
CA ALA A 207 13.16 16.08 -17.26
C ALA A 207 12.84 17.51 -16.80
N ALA A 208 13.82 18.42 -16.85
CA ALA A 208 13.64 19.81 -16.42
C ALA A 208 12.53 20.54 -17.20
N ARG A 209 12.24 20.10 -18.44
CA ARG A 209 11.13 20.60 -19.27
C ARG A 209 9.75 20.19 -18.72
N ALA A 210 9.62 18.99 -18.16
CA ALA A 210 8.37 18.46 -17.60
C ALA A 210 7.94 19.20 -16.32
N MET A 211 8.85 19.88 -15.62
CA MET A 211 8.53 20.73 -14.46
C MET A 211 7.66 21.96 -14.81
N ARG A 212 7.62 22.40 -16.08
CA ARG A 212 6.75 23.52 -16.50
C ARG A 212 5.28 23.12 -16.65
N GLU A 213 4.97 21.83 -16.66
CA GLU A 213 3.63 21.29 -16.95
C GLU A 213 3.00 20.60 -15.72
N LEU A 214 3.70 20.55 -14.59
CA LEU A 214 3.15 19.95 -13.37
C LEU A 214 2.08 20.90 -12.78
N PRO A 215 0.83 20.44 -12.56
CA PRO A 215 -0.16 21.26 -11.88
C PRO A 215 0.34 21.62 -10.47
N PRO A 216 0.07 22.84 -9.96
CA PRO A 216 0.49 23.24 -8.64
C PRO A 216 -0.03 22.25 -7.60
N LYS A 217 0.80 21.94 -6.58
CA LYS A 217 0.39 21.09 -5.45
C LYS A 217 -0.93 21.63 -4.88
N LEU A 218 -1.97 20.80 -4.90
CA LEU A 218 -3.22 21.11 -4.21
C LEU A 218 -2.93 21.30 -2.71
N PRO A 219 -3.45 22.36 -2.07
CA PRO A 219 -3.24 22.58 -0.66
C PRO A 219 -3.84 21.43 0.16
N GLU A 220 -3.11 20.98 1.18
CA GLU A 220 -3.41 19.82 2.05
C GLU A 220 -4.70 19.93 2.89
N ASN A 221 -5.57 20.92 2.67
CA ASN A 221 -6.75 21.16 3.50
C ASN A 221 -8.05 21.25 2.68
N SER A 222 -8.42 20.16 2.01
CA SER A 222 -9.75 20.02 1.40
C SER A 222 -10.43 18.71 1.79
N LEU A 223 -10.52 18.42 3.09
CA LEU A 223 -11.54 17.54 3.65
C LEU A 223 -12.04 18.14 4.96
N ALA A 224 -12.84 19.20 4.83
CA ALA A 224 -13.78 19.62 5.85
C ALA A 224 -15.01 20.21 5.15
N ARG A 225 -16.01 19.36 4.90
CA ARG A 225 -17.45 19.65 4.94
C ARG A 225 -18.24 18.39 4.63
#